data_AF-T0QU83-F1
#
_entry.id   AF-T0QU83-F1
#
_cell.length_a   1.000
_cell.length_b   1.000
_cell.length_c   1.000
_cell.angle_alpha   90.00
_cell.angle_beta   90.00
_cell.angle_gamma   90.00
#
_symmetry.space_group_name_H-M   'P 1'
#
loop_
_entity.id
_entity.type
_entity.pdbx_description
1 polymer ?
#
loop_
_entity_poly.entity_id
_entity_poly.type
_entity_poly.pdbx_seq_one_letter_code
_entity_poly.pdbx_strand_id
1 'polypeptide(L)'
;MAPLYNGEDDDVATTERLPVEETGPFACLCNNLVKSFCAATTVRNKRVIVSLGLLLLLPAVLSVLFLSWKVDGVIAWPWGTVFLFVWLVDAMCLAYYPRIIPRWSASLELSSRTNAVHFVSFACMVLCHVFIALRLDGLVDWKWTWVLLPFILTGMLKRSNHVAVFAWLQVVFLAPRLDATLLWPWPIVFLPLELYAIGCLAYCMYTLSTAPPRQERAKAGATLLGLVLLLGIPLVLLLLRLEGTCEFSAMSILTSWLVGYGILAIAGLANIHWSAPQDDFV
;
A
#
# COMPACT_ATOMS: atom_id res chain seq x y z
N MET A 1 -45.17 40.29 -34.41
CA MET A 1 -44.18 40.67 -33.39
C MET A 1 -44.06 39.52 -32.41
N ALA A 2 -43.03 38.69 -32.59
CA ALA A 2 -42.70 37.60 -31.69
C ALA A 2 -41.38 37.97 -30.97
N PRO A 3 -41.26 37.79 -29.65
CA PRO A 3 -40.03 38.10 -28.94
C PRO A 3 -39.01 36.97 -29.13
N LEU A 4 -37.82 37.33 -29.60
CA LEU A 4 -36.60 36.52 -29.57
C LEU A 4 -36.10 36.47 -28.13
N TYR A 5 -36.17 35.30 -27.51
CA TYR A 5 -35.58 35.05 -26.20
C TYR A 5 -34.19 34.42 -26.41
N ASN A 6 -33.15 35.24 -26.34
CA ASN A 6 -31.76 34.80 -26.24
C ASN A 6 -31.44 34.58 -24.75
N GLY A 7 -31.60 33.33 -24.29
CA GLY A 7 -31.09 32.88 -23.01
C GLY A 7 -29.80 32.11 -23.22
N GLU A 8 -28.67 32.82 -23.30
CA GLU A 8 -27.35 32.23 -23.02
C GLU A 8 -27.22 32.12 -21.50
N ASP A 9 -27.74 31.04 -20.94
CA ASP A 9 -27.34 30.59 -19.60
C ASP A 9 -25.93 30.01 -19.73
N ASP A 10 -24.94 30.86 -19.52
CA ASP A 10 -23.58 30.48 -19.15
C ASP A 10 -23.63 29.80 -17.78
N ASP A 11 -24.13 28.57 -17.75
CA ASP A 11 -23.83 27.59 -16.71
C ASP A 11 -22.35 27.24 -16.84
N VAL A 12 -21.50 28.18 -16.45
CA VAL A 12 -20.13 27.92 -16.02
C VAL A 12 -20.29 27.07 -14.77
N ALA A 13 -20.51 25.77 -15.00
CA ALA A 13 -20.40 24.74 -14.01
C ALA A 13 -19.00 24.92 -13.41
N THR A 14 -18.96 25.63 -12.28
CA THR A 14 -17.89 25.63 -11.31
C THR A 14 -17.72 24.17 -10.96
N THR A 15 -16.94 23.49 -11.79
CA THR A 15 -16.54 22.11 -11.63
C THR A 15 -15.67 22.20 -10.41
N GLU A 16 -16.32 22.05 -9.25
CA GLU A 16 -15.72 22.04 -7.94
C GLU A 16 -14.61 21.01 -8.06
N ARG A 17 -13.39 21.50 -8.26
CA ARG A 17 -12.23 20.63 -8.43
C ARG A 17 -12.09 19.97 -7.08
N LEU A 18 -12.63 18.76 -6.98
CA LEU A 18 -12.47 17.90 -5.82
C LEU A 18 -11.00 18.01 -5.41
N PRO A 19 -10.74 18.34 -4.13
CA PRO A 19 -9.39 18.60 -3.67
C PRO A 19 -8.52 17.44 -4.11
N VAL A 20 -7.46 17.75 -4.86
CA VAL A 20 -6.53 16.75 -5.39
C VAL A 20 -6.10 15.90 -4.21
N GLU A 21 -6.62 14.68 -4.16
CA GLU A 21 -6.44 13.78 -3.03
C GLU A 21 -4.94 13.50 -2.91
N GLU A 22 -4.35 13.89 -1.77
CA GLU A 22 -2.91 13.79 -1.50
C GLU A 22 -2.47 12.31 -1.45
N THR A 23 -2.33 11.72 -2.62
CA THR A 23 -1.91 10.34 -2.79
C THR A 23 -0.38 10.28 -2.74
N GLY A 24 0.17 9.45 -1.84
CA GLY A 24 1.61 9.26 -1.74
C GLY A 24 2.23 8.73 -3.07
N PRO A 25 3.57 8.75 -3.23
CA PRO A 25 4.22 8.42 -4.49
C PRO A 25 3.91 7.00 -4.98
N PHE A 26 3.80 6.03 -4.07
CA PHE A 26 3.38 4.68 -4.41
C PHE A 26 1.92 4.64 -4.88
N ALA A 27 1.01 5.33 -4.18
CA ALA A 27 -0.38 5.45 -4.60
C ALA A 27 -0.50 6.16 -5.96
N CYS A 28 0.31 7.18 -6.22
CA CYS A 28 0.41 7.83 -7.52
C CYS A 28 0.90 6.88 -8.61
N LEU A 29 1.95 6.09 -8.35
CA LEU A 29 2.45 5.08 -9.28
C LEU A 29 1.39 4.01 -9.58
N CYS A 30 0.70 3.49 -8.55
CA CYS A 30 -0.41 2.56 -8.70
C CYS A 30 -1.57 3.17 -9.49
N ASN A 31 -1.97 4.41 -9.17
CA ASN A 31 -3.01 5.13 -9.89
C ASN A 31 -2.63 5.37 -11.35
N ASN A 32 -1.37 5.67 -11.65
CA ASN A 32 -0.88 5.82 -13.02
C ASN A 32 -0.89 4.48 -13.77
N LEU A 33 -0.54 3.37 -13.12
CA LEU A 33 -0.66 2.04 -13.72
C LEU A 33 -2.12 1.69 -14.01
N VAL A 34 -3.03 1.95 -13.09
CA VAL A 34 -4.48 1.73 -13.26
C VAL A 34 -5.03 2.61 -14.38
N LYS A 35 -4.71 3.91 -14.39
CA LYS A 35 -5.12 4.84 -15.45
C LYS A 35 -4.58 4.40 -16.81
N SER A 36 -3.31 4.02 -16.88
CA SER A 36 -2.68 3.53 -18.11
C SER A 36 -3.36 2.24 -18.59
N PHE A 37 -3.71 1.34 -17.66
CA PHE A 37 -4.41 0.10 -17.97
C PHE A 37 -5.81 0.36 -18.53
N CYS A 38 -6.56 1.28 -17.92
CA CYS A 38 -7.89 1.68 -18.39
C CYS A 38 -7.84 2.41 -19.74
N ALA A 39 -6.81 3.22 -19.98
CA ALA A 39 -6.63 3.96 -21.22
C ALA A 39 -6.08 3.09 -22.38
N ALA A 40 -5.51 1.92 -22.08
CA ALA A 40 -4.97 1.04 -23.09
C ALA A 40 -6.10 0.41 -23.94
N THR A 41 -6.14 0.73 -25.23
CA THR A 41 -7.12 0.20 -26.18
C THR A 41 -6.77 -1.20 -26.68
N THR A 42 -5.48 -1.53 -26.76
CA THR A 42 -5.01 -2.81 -27.32
C THR A 42 -4.70 -3.84 -26.23
N VAL A 43 -4.97 -5.12 -26.51
CA VAL A 43 -4.60 -6.25 -25.63
C VAL A 43 -3.10 -6.29 -25.36
N ARG A 44 -2.28 -5.96 -26.37
CA ARG A 44 -0.81 -5.88 -26.24
C ARG A 44 -0.40 -4.87 -25.17
N ASN A 45 -0.96 -3.65 -25.21
CA ASN A 45 -0.63 -2.61 -24.24
C ASN A 45 -1.09 -3.00 -22.83
N LYS A 46 -2.29 -3.58 -22.68
CA LYS A 46 -2.77 -4.10 -21.39
C LYS A 46 -1.84 -5.17 -20.81
N ARG A 47 -1.37 -6.12 -21.64
CA ARG A 47 -0.39 -7.15 -21.22
C ARG A 47 0.93 -6.54 -20.78
N VAL A 48 1.45 -5.56 -21.50
CA VAL A 48 2.69 -4.85 -21.13
C VAL A 48 2.52 -4.14 -19.78
N ILE A 49 1.41 -3.43 -19.58
CA ILE A 49 1.15 -2.69 -18.34
C ILE A 49 1.01 -3.65 -17.15
N VAL A 50 0.28 -4.77 -17.30
CA VAL A 50 0.18 -5.77 -16.23
C VAL A 50 1.51 -6.46 -15.95
N SER A 51 2.28 -6.79 -16.99
CA SER A 51 3.63 -7.36 -16.82
C SER A 51 4.56 -6.39 -16.08
N LEU A 52 4.48 -5.10 -16.40
CA LEU A 52 5.22 -4.05 -15.69
C LEU A 52 4.76 -3.92 -14.24
N GLY A 53 3.45 -3.96 -13.98
CA GLY A 53 2.90 -3.96 -12.63
C GLY A 53 3.38 -5.15 -11.80
N LEU A 54 3.37 -6.36 -12.37
CA LEU A 54 3.91 -7.57 -11.72
C LEU A 54 5.41 -7.45 -11.45
N LEU A 55 6.18 -6.93 -12.41
CA LEU A 55 7.61 -6.69 -12.25
C LEU A 55 7.90 -5.68 -11.12
N LEU A 56 7.07 -4.64 -10.98
CA LEU A 56 7.18 -3.66 -9.90
C LEU A 56 6.82 -4.23 -8.52
N LEU A 57 5.99 -5.28 -8.45
CA LEU A 57 5.66 -5.98 -7.21
C LEU A 57 6.71 -7.02 -6.80
N LEU A 58 7.55 -7.48 -7.75
CA LEU A 58 8.54 -8.52 -7.50
C LEU A 58 9.50 -8.17 -6.33
N PRO A 59 10.06 -6.95 -6.21
CA PRO A 59 10.89 -6.60 -5.07
C PRO A 59 10.17 -6.72 -3.72
N ALA A 60 8.88 -6.38 -3.64
CA ALA A 60 8.11 -6.50 -2.42
C ALA A 60 7.91 -7.98 -2.04
N VAL A 61 7.56 -8.83 -3.02
CA VAL A 61 7.42 -10.28 -2.82
C VAL A 61 8.74 -10.91 -2.35
N LEU A 62 9.85 -10.58 -3.02
CA LEU A 62 11.18 -11.07 -2.65
C LEU A 62 11.59 -10.60 -1.25
N SER A 63 11.30 -9.35 -0.90
CA SER A 63 11.61 -8.82 0.43
C SER A 63 10.94 -9.63 1.53
N VAL A 64 9.64 -9.91 1.41
CA VAL A 64 8.92 -10.67 2.44
C VAL A 64 9.35 -12.15 2.45
N LEU A 65 9.71 -12.71 1.29
CA LEU A 65 10.26 -14.06 1.19
C LEU A 65 11.59 -14.20 1.93
N PHE A 66 12.56 -13.34 1.63
CA PHE A 66 13.85 -13.35 2.31
C PHE A 66 13.71 -13.02 3.80
N LEU A 67 12.80 -12.12 4.17
CA LEU A 67 12.48 -11.83 5.56
C LEU A 67 12.01 -13.09 6.29
N SER A 68 11.09 -13.85 5.67
CA SER A 68 10.55 -15.08 6.23
C SER A 68 11.63 -16.16 6.40
N TRP A 69 12.45 -16.37 5.38
CA TRP A 69 13.60 -17.29 5.47
C TRP A 69 14.63 -16.86 6.52
N LYS A 70 14.86 -15.56 6.68
CA LYS A 70 15.78 -15.03 7.69
C LYS A 70 15.24 -15.25 9.10
N VAL A 71 13.96 -14.97 9.33
CA VAL A 71 13.28 -15.17 10.63
C VAL A 71 13.25 -16.66 11.02
N ASP A 72 13.09 -17.55 10.05
CA ASP A 72 13.10 -19.00 10.28
C ASP A 72 14.51 -19.61 10.34
N GLY A 73 15.57 -18.80 10.23
CA GLY A 73 16.96 -19.27 10.30
C GLY A 73 17.43 -20.07 9.08
N VAL A 74 16.68 -20.06 7.98
CA VAL A 74 17.04 -20.75 6.72
C VAL A 74 18.24 -20.09 6.05
N ILE A 75 18.36 -18.76 6.17
CA ILE A 75 19.49 -18.00 5.64
C ILE A 75 20.22 -17.23 6.76
N ALA A 76 21.56 -17.24 6.72
CA ALA A 76 22.41 -16.57 7.70
C ALA A 76 22.85 -15.16 7.29
N TRP A 77 22.36 -14.63 6.16
CA TRP A 77 22.76 -13.33 5.61
C TRP A 77 22.54 -12.16 6.58
N PRO A 78 23.34 -11.09 6.53
CA PRO A 78 23.07 -9.90 7.33
C PRO A 78 21.72 -9.28 6.91
N TRP A 79 21.05 -8.61 7.84
CA TRP A 79 19.76 -7.96 7.60
C TRP A 79 19.85 -6.91 6.51
N GLY A 80 20.97 -6.19 6.40
CA GLY A 80 21.20 -5.30 5.26
C GLY A 80 21.04 -5.97 3.88
N THR A 81 21.47 -7.23 3.73
CA THR A 81 21.26 -7.99 2.48
C THR A 81 19.80 -8.39 2.28
N VAL A 82 19.10 -8.74 3.37
CA VAL A 82 17.66 -9.07 3.33
C VAL A 82 16.83 -7.85 2.91
N PHE A 83 17.19 -6.65 3.39
CA PHE A 83 16.52 -5.39 3.06
C PHE A 83 16.94 -4.79 1.72
N LEU A 84 17.87 -5.40 0.96
CA LEU A 84 18.37 -4.87 -0.31
C LEU A 84 17.26 -4.56 -1.30
N PHE A 85 16.26 -5.44 -1.41
CA PHE A 85 15.13 -5.25 -2.34
C PHE A 85 14.21 -4.10 -1.91
N VAL A 86 14.01 -3.91 -0.60
CA VAL A 86 13.29 -2.75 -0.06
C VAL A 86 14.05 -1.47 -0.40
N TRP A 87 15.37 -1.46 -0.18
CA TRP A 87 16.21 -0.30 -0.50
C TRP A 87 16.28 0.01 -2.00
N LEU A 88 16.18 -1.00 -2.86
CA LEU A 88 16.08 -0.78 -4.30
C LEU A 88 14.78 -0.06 -4.66
N VAL A 89 13.65 -0.46 -4.06
CA VAL A 89 12.36 0.25 -4.22
C VAL A 89 12.46 1.66 -3.66
N ASP A 90 13.07 1.83 -2.50
CA ASP A 90 13.28 3.12 -1.87
C ASP A 90 14.09 4.06 -2.78
N ALA A 91 15.21 3.57 -3.32
CA ALA A 91 16.06 4.32 -4.23
C ALA A 91 15.32 4.68 -5.53
N MET A 92 14.55 3.74 -6.10
CA MET A 92 13.74 4.01 -7.28
C MET A 92 12.69 5.09 -7.02
N CYS A 93 11.99 5.02 -5.88
CA CYS A 93 11.02 6.04 -5.48
C CYS A 93 11.68 7.41 -5.28
N LEU A 94 12.82 7.48 -4.58
CA LEU A 94 13.59 8.72 -4.40
C LEU A 94 14.06 9.32 -5.73
N ALA A 95 14.56 8.49 -6.65
CA ALA A 95 15.05 8.94 -7.95
C ALA A 95 13.92 9.36 -8.89
N TYR A 96 12.77 8.69 -8.82
CA TYR A 96 11.63 8.95 -9.69
C TYR A 96 10.82 10.16 -9.20
N TYR A 97 10.73 10.38 -7.89
CA TYR A 97 9.94 11.46 -7.29
C TYR A 97 10.21 12.86 -7.89
N PRO A 98 11.46 13.38 -7.94
CA PRO A 98 11.73 14.70 -8.50
C PRO A 98 11.50 14.80 -10.01
N ARG A 99 11.38 13.67 -10.74
CA ARG A 99 11.16 13.67 -12.20
C ARG A 99 9.70 13.83 -12.60
N ILE A 100 8.76 13.41 -11.76
CA ILE A 100 7.31 13.51 -12.06
C ILE A 100 6.78 14.92 -11.79
N ILE A 101 7.25 15.51 -10.69
CA ILE A 101 6.73 16.75 -10.12
C ILE A 101 6.75 17.96 -11.07
N PRO A 102 7.82 18.23 -11.85
CA PRO A 102 7.91 19.45 -12.66
C PRO A 102 6.85 19.51 -13.75
N ARG A 103 6.25 18.37 -14.14
CA ARG A 103 5.27 18.32 -15.23
C ARG A 103 3.84 18.67 -14.81
N TRP A 104 3.54 18.78 -13.51
CA TRP A 104 2.16 18.77 -13.02
C TRP A 104 1.67 20.07 -12.37
N SER A 105 2.54 21.00 -11.99
CA SER A 105 2.10 22.22 -11.29
C SER A 105 2.41 23.50 -12.05
N ALA A 106 1.38 24.14 -12.61
CA ALA A 106 1.44 25.51 -13.11
C ALA A 106 1.52 26.56 -11.97
N SER A 107 1.26 26.18 -10.72
CA SER A 107 1.46 27.02 -9.53
C SER A 107 2.75 26.63 -8.78
N LEU A 108 3.80 27.41 -8.97
CA LEU A 108 5.16 27.13 -8.47
C LEU A 108 5.26 27.07 -6.93
N GLU A 109 4.52 27.91 -6.21
CA GLU A 109 4.74 28.10 -4.76
C GLU A 109 4.12 27.00 -3.89
N LEU A 110 2.84 26.66 -4.08
CA LEU A 110 2.16 25.63 -3.28
C LEU A 110 2.73 24.23 -3.56
N SER A 111 3.14 23.99 -4.81
CA SER A 111 3.78 22.74 -5.23
C SER A 111 5.08 22.50 -4.45
N SER A 112 5.94 23.52 -4.31
CA SER A 112 7.25 23.39 -3.66
C SER A 112 7.17 22.84 -2.23
N ARG A 113 6.23 23.36 -1.41
CA ARG A 113 6.07 22.92 -0.02
C ARG A 113 5.60 21.46 0.08
N THR A 114 4.59 21.08 -0.70
CA THR A 114 4.07 19.71 -0.70
C THR A 114 5.14 18.72 -1.19
N ASN A 115 5.91 19.10 -2.20
CA ASN A 115 7.01 18.28 -2.71
C ASN A 115 8.11 18.06 -1.67
N ALA A 116 8.48 19.11 -0.93
CA ALA A 116 9.43 19.00 0.17
C ALA A 116 8.92 18.06 1.26
N VAL A 117 7.65 18.18 1.66
CA VAL A 117 7.02 17.31 2.67
C VAL A 117 7.07 15.84 2.25
N HIS A 118 6.71 15.53 1.01
CA HIS A 118 6.77 14.16 0.50
C HIS A 118 8.19 13.62 0.41
N PHE A 119 9.14 14.43 -0.05
CA PHE A 119 10.55 14.05 -0.11
C PHE A 119 11.09 13.74 1.29
N VAL A 120 10.86 14.63 2.27
CA VAL A 120 11.27 14.42 3.66
C VAL A 120 10.60 13.18 4.26
N SER A 121 9.30 13.01 4.04
CA SER A 121 8.58 11.81 4.51
C SER A 121 9.20 10.54 3.93
N PHE A 122 9.59 10.56 2.66
CA PHE A 122 10.20 9.41 2.01
C PHE A 122 11.61 9.15 2.56
N ALA A 123 12.44 10.18 2.70
CA ALA A 123 13.76 10.08 3.31
C ALA A 123 13.67 9.49 4.72
N CYS A 124 12.69 9.91 5.52
CA CYS A 124 12.41 9.34 6.84
C CYS A 124 12.00 7.85 6.78
N MET A 125 11.21 7.42 5.79
CA MET A 125 10.94 5.98 5.58
C MET A 125 12.22 5.18 5.31
N VAL A 126 13.07 5.67 4.40
CA VAL A 126 14.35 5.01 4.07
C VAL A 126 15.24 4.91 5.31
N LEU A 127 15.36 6.00 6.07
CA LEU A 127 16.12 6.03 7.31
C LEU A 127 15.58 5.02 8.33
N CYS A 128 14.25 4.87 8.43
CA CYS A 128 13.64 3.84 9.28
C CYS A 128 14.09 2.43 8.86
N HIS A 129 14.02 2.09 7.56
CA HIS A 129 14.46 0.78 7.07
C HIS A 129 15.95 0.52 7.35
N VAL A 130 16.79 1.54 7.16
CA VAL A 130 18.23 1.46 7.47
C VAL A 130 18.44 1.23 8.96
N PHE A 131 17.78 1.98 9.85
CA PHE A 131 17.92 1.82 11.29
C PHE A 131 17.43 0.46 11.78
N ILE A 132 16.32 -0.06 11.22
CA ILE A 132 15.83 -1.40 11.51
C ILE A 132 16.89 -2.43 11.14
N ALA A 133 17.46 -2.37 9.93
CA ALA A 133 18.49 -3.31 9.50
C ALA A 133 19.74 -3.25 10.40
N LEU A 134 20.26 -2.05 10.68
CA LEU A 134 21.42 -1.86 11.58
C LEU A 134 21.16 -2.40 12.98
N ARG A 135 19.96 -2.18 13.51
CA ARG A 135 19.56 -2.67 14.84
C ARG A 135 19.47 -4.19 14.86
N LEU A 136 18.84 -4.79 13.85
CA LEU A 136 18.71 -6.22 13.73
C LEU A 136 20.05 -6.93 13.49
N ASP A 137 21.01 -6.26 12.84
CA ASP A 137 22.40 -6.71 12.68
C ASP A 137 23.25 -6.53 13.96
N GLY A 138 22.71 -5.91 15.02
CA GLY A 138 23.44 -5.65 16.25
C GLY A 138 24.52 -4.57 16.13
N LEU A 139 24.53 -3.80 15.04
CA LEU A 139 25.49 -2.72 14.81
C LEU A 139 25.16 -1.46 15.62
N VAL A 140 23.90 -1.30 16.02
CA VAL A 140 23.45 -0.24 16.93
C VAL A 140 22.66 -0.84 18.10
N ASP A 141 22.85 -0.28 19.28
CA ASP A 141 22.22 -0.74 20.54
C ASP A 141 20.94 0.05 20.91
N TRP A 142 20.51 0.95 20.03
CA TRP A 142 19.43 1.91 20.29
C TRP A 142 18.09 1.24 20.64
N LYS A 143 17.31 1.89 21.50
CA LYS A 143 15.92 1.48 21.75
C LYS A 143 15.09 1.54 20.47
N TRP A 144 14.16 0.61 20.29
CA TRP A 144 13.23 0.54 19.15
C TRP A 144 12.43 1.82 18.97
N THR A 145 12.13 2.52 20.05
CA THR A 145 11.52 3.85 20.01
C THR A 145 12.33 4.84 19.14
N TRP A 146 13.66 4.84 19.25
CA TRP A 146 14.54 5.69 18.43
C TRP A 146 14.71 5.16 17.00
N VAL A 147 14.77 3.84 16.84
CA VAL A 147 14.86 3.17 15.54
C VAL A 147 13.63 3.48 14.67
N LEU A 148 12.43 3.49 15.27
CA LEU A 148 11.16 3.76 14.57
C LEU A 148 10.77 5.25 14.55
N LEU A 149 11.54 6.13 15.18
CA LEU A 149 11.28 7.57 15.20
C LEU A 149 11.14 8.18 13.80
N PRO A 150 11.99 7.85 12.80
CA PRO A 150 11.82 8.38 11.45
C PRO A 150 10.45 8.04 10.86
N PHE A 151 9.93 6.83 11.10
CA PHE A 151 8.58 6.45 10.66
C PHE A 151 7.51 7.30 11.34
N ILE A 152 7.63 7.55 12.65
CA ILE A 152 6.70 8.42 13.39
C ILE A 152 6.66 9.83 12.77
N LEU A 153 7.81 10.39 12.41
CA LEU A 153 7.90 11.72 11.78
C LEU A 153 7.19 11.78 10.43
N THR A 154 7.14 10.67 9.67
CA THR A 154 6.39 10.65 8.39
C THR A 154 4.91 10.91 8.57
N GLY A 155 4.32 10.46 9.68
CA GLY A 155 2.92 10.66 10.00
C GLY A 155 2.60 12.09 10.41
N MET A 156 3.56 12.80 11.03
CA MET A 156 3.37 14.19 11.46
C MET A 156 3.47 15.20 10.32
N LEU A 157 4.22 14.87 9.27
CA LEU A 157 4.48 15.78 8.14
C LEU A 157 3.34 15.82 7.12
N LYS A 158 2.56 14.73 7.01
CA LYS A 158 1.44 14.64 6.05
C LYS A 158 0.11 14.89 6.74
N ARG A 159 -0.87 15.38 5.99
CA ARG A 159 -2.27 15.37 6.43
C ARG A 159 -2.66 13.91 6.69
N SER A 160 -2.86 13.57 7.96
CA SER A 160 -3.01 12.18 8.37
C SER A 160 -4.35 11.62 7.88
N ASN A 161 -4.28 10.59 7.04
CA ASN A 161 -5.44 9.77 6.72
C ASN A 161 -5.62 8.69 7.82
N HIS A 162 -6.79 8.06 7.88
CA HIS A 162 -7.08 7.05 8.92
C HIS A 162 -6.01 5.94 8.98
N VAL A 163 -5.52 5.49 7.82
CA VAL A 163 -4.47 4.47 7.73
C VAL A 163 -3.19 4.92 8.43
N ALA A 164 -2.75 6.15 8.18
CA ALA A 164 -1.55 6.72 8.81
C ALA A 164 -1.73 6.85 10.33
N VAL A 165 -2.92 7.22 10.82
CA VAL A 165 -3.21 7.26 12.26
C VAL A 165 -3.05 5.87 12.88
N PHE A 166 -3.67 4.84 12.30
CA PHE A 166 -3.57 3.48 12.83
C PHE A 166 -2.15 2.91 12.74
N ALA A 167 -1.43 3.17 11.65
CA ALA A 167 -0.04 2.78 11.51
C ALA A 167 0.87 3.47 12.55
N TRP A 168 0.62 4.75 12.84
CA TRP A 168 1.33 5.47 13.88
C TRP A 168 1.06 4.90 15.27
N LEU A 169 -0.22 4.71 15.63
CA LEU A 169 -0.61 4.07 16.89
C LEU A 169 0.02 2.68 17.04
N GLN A 170 0.06 1.92 15.94
CA GLN A 170 0.69 0.59 15.91
C GLN A 170 2.17 0.67 16.28
N VAL A 171 2.91 1.66 15.76
CA VAL A 171 4.33 1.86 16.08
C VAL A 171 4.52 2.33 17.52
N VAL A 172 3.62 3.18 18.04
CA VAL A 172 3.65 3.65 19.44
C VAL A 172 3.51 2.51 20.44
N PHE A 173 2.73 1.46 20.14
CA PHE A 173 2.66 0.27 21.00
C PHE A 173 3.77 -0.73 20.72
N LEU A 174 4.15 -0.90 19.44
CA LEU A 174 5.13 -1.88 19.01
C LEU A 174 6.54 -1.57 19.53
N ALA A 175 7.00 -0.32 19.45
CA ALA A 175 8.36 0.04 19.88
C ALA A 175 8.61 -0.28 21.37
N PRO A 176 7.79 0.21 22.32
CA PRO A 176 7.95 -0.11 23.74
C PRO A 176 7.87 -1.60 24.04
N ARG A 177 7.05 -2.35 23.29
CA ARG A 177 6.95 -3.81 23.40
C ARG A 177 8.25 -4.49 22.98
N LEU A 178 8.82 -4.09 21.84
CA LEU A 178 10.11 -4.62 21.37
C LEU A 178 11.27 -4.24 22.30
N ASP A 179 11.17 -3.10 23.00
CA ASP A 179 12.10 -2.67 24.05
C ASP A 179 11.89 -3.40 25.40
N ALA A 180 10.94 -4.35 25.48
CA ALA A 180 10.52 -5.02 26.71
C ALA A 180 10.08 -4.07 27.84
N THR A 181 9.76 -2.82 27.52
CA THR A 181 9.23 -1.83 28.47
C THR A 181 7.72 -1.94 28.64
N LEU A 182 7.03 -2.47 27.62
CA LEU A 182 5.60 -2.74 27.63
C LEU A 182 5.34 -4.25 27.71
N LEU A 183 4.75 -4.70 28.81
CA LEU A 183 4.50 -6.12 29.08
C LEU A 183 3.16 -6.64 28.53
N TRP A 184 2.42 -5.82 27.77
CA TRP A 184 1.12 -6.20 27.22
C TRP A 184 1.20 -7.40 26.26
N PRO A 185 0.17 -8.26 26.23
CA PRO A 185 0.08 -9.35 25.27
C PRO A 185 0.01 -8.84 23.83
N TRP A 186 0.41 -9.66 22.86
CA TRP A 186 0.54 -9.24 21.46
C TRP A 186 -0.77 -8.77 20.83
N PRO A 187 -1.94 -9.37 21.09
CA PRO A 187 -3.23 -8.86 20.59
C PRO A 187 -3.49 -7.40 20.99
N ILE A 188 -3.13 -7.01 22.23
CA ILE A 188 -3.32 -5.61 22.67
C ILE A 188 -2.34 -4.68 21.93
N VAL A 189 -1.11 -5.13 21.69
CA VAL A 189 -0.11 -4.35 20.93
C VAL A 189 -0.54 -4.15 19.48
N PHE A 190 -1.22 -5.12 18.87
CA PHE A 190 -1.72 -5.07 17.50
C PHE A 190 -3.17 -4.54 17.37
N LEU A 191 -3.77 -4.10 18.48
CA LEU A 191 -5.14 -3.58 18.51
C LEU A 191 -5.42 -2.48 17.46
N PRO A 192 -4.52 -1.49 17.20
CA PRO A 192 -4.76 -0.52 16.15
C PRO A 192 -4.95 -1.14 14.76
N LEU A 193 -4.12 -2.12 14.41
CA LEU A 193 -4.21 -2.82 13.14
C LEU A 193 -5.47 -3.70 13.07
N GLU A 194 -5.84 -4.36 14.17
CA GLU A 194 -7.08 -5.13 14.27
C GLU A 194 -8.33 -4.24 14.10
N LEU A 195 -8.38 -3.10 14.79
CA LEU A 195 -9.49 -2.13 14.66
C LEU A 195 -9.60 -1.60 13.22
N TYR A 196 -8.47 -1.31 12.59
CA TYR A 196 -8.45 -0.93 11.17
C TYR A 196 -9.01 -2.05 10.29
N ALA A 197 -8.56 -3.29 10.48
CA ALA A 197 -9.04 -4.44 9.72
C ALA A 197 -10.55 -4.66 9.91
N ILE A 198 -11.04 -4.60 11.15
CA ILE A 198 -12.47 -4.73 11.49
C ILE A 198 -13.27 -3.60 10.83
N GLY A 199 -12.78 -2.36 10.87
CA GLY A 199 -13.41 -1.23 10.20
C GLY A 199 -13.52 -1.42 8.68
N CYS A 200 -12.44 -1.88 8.05
CA CYS A 200 -12.44 -2.21 6.61
C CYS A 200 -13.42 -3.35 6.27
N LEU A 201 -13.48 -4.39 7.11
CA LEU A 201 -14.42 -5.50 6.94
C LEU A 201 -15.88 -5.02 7.10
N ALA A 202 -16.17 -4.25 8.14
CA ALA A 202 -17.50 -3.69 8.39
C ALA A 202 -17.95 -2.80 7.23
N TYR A 203 -17.06 -1.96 6.71
CA TYR A 203 -17.32 -1.13 5.52
C TYR A 203 -17.60 -1.99 4.28
N CYS A 204 -16.82 -3.06 4.04
CA CYS A 204 -17.05 -3.98 2.93
C CYS A 204 -18.37 -4.74 3.06
N MET A 205 -18.74 -5.15 4.27
CA MET A 205 -20.03 -5.81 4.54
C MET A 205 -21.21 -4.85 4.35
N TYR A 206 -21.06 -3.60 4.78
CA TYR A 206 -22.05 -2.54 4.59
C TYR A 206 -22.24 -2.22 3.10
N THR A 207 -21.15 -2.06 2.35
CA THR A 207 -21.23 -1.84 0.90
C THR A 207 -21.81 -3.05 0.17
N LEU A 208 -21.49 -4.27 0.59
CA LEU A 208 -22.08 -5.49 0.01
C LEU A 208 -23.60 -5.58 0.26
N SER A 209 -24.07 -5.14 1.43
CA SER A 209 -25.50 -5.18 1.77
C SER A 209 -26.31 -4.07 1.11
N THR A 210 -25.69 -2.93 0.82
CA THR A 210 -26.36 -1.74 0.26
C THR A 210 -26.17 -1.57 -1.25
N ALA A 211 -25.17 -2.21 -1.85
CA ALA A 211 -24.87 -2.07 -3.27
C ALA A 211 -26.05 -2.55 -4.16
N PRO A 212 -26.53 -1.71 -5.10
CA PRO A 212 -27.35 -2.14 -6.22
C PRO A 212 -26.50 -2.98 -7.21
N PRO A 213 -26.77 -3.07 -8.53
CA PRO A 213 -26.64 -4.28 -9.38
C PRO A 213 -25.46 -5.27 -9.17
N ARG A 214 -25.64 -6.51 -9.63
CA ARG A 214 -24.72 -7.67 -9.55
C ARG A 214 -23.21 -7.37 -9.64
N GLN A 215 -22.81 -6.37 -10.44
CA GLN A 215 -21.40 -5.97 -10.62
C GLN A 215 -20.78 -5.31 -9.37
N GLU A 216 -21.51 -4.46 -8.64
CA GLU A 216 -20.98 -3.78 -7.45
C GLU A 216 -20.81 -4.77 -6.28
N ARG A 217 -21.76 -5.70 -6.13
CA ARG A 217 -21.65 -6.80 -5.16
C ARG A 217 -20.47 -7.71 -5.44
N ALA A 218 -20.19 -8.01 -6.71
CA ALA A 218 -19.02 -8.80 -7.07
C ALA A 218 -17.71 -8.08 -6.69
N LYS A 219 -17.63 -6.76 -6.91
CA LYS A 219 -16.48 -5.94 -6.48
C LYS A 219 -16.34 -5.94 -4.96
N ALA A 220 -17.42 -5.66 -4.22
CA ALA A 220 -17.40 -5.64 -2.76
C ALA A 220 -17.02 -7.01 -2.18
N GLY A 221 -17.56 -8.10 -2.74
CA GLY A 221 -17.20 -9.47 -2.36
C GLY A 221 -15.73 -9.80 -2.64
N ALA A 222 -15.20 -9.38 -3.79
CA ALA A 222 -13.78 -9.53 -4.12
C ALA A 222 -12.88 -8.73 -3.17
N THR A 223 -13.26 -7.49 -2.83
CA THR A 223 -12.55 -6.66 -1.84
C THR A 223 -12.57 -7.31 -0.46
N LEU A 224 -13.72 -7.82 -0.02
CA LEU A 224 -13.86 -8.53 1.25
C LEU A 224 -12.96 -9.76 1.30
N LEU A 225 -12.99 -10.59 0.25
CA LEU A 225 -12.12 -11.76 0.13
C LEU A 225 -10.64 -11.36 0.18
N GLY A 226 -10.27 -10.30 -0.55
CA GLY A 226 -8.92 -9.73 -0.52
C GLY A 226 -8.50 -9.30 0.88
N LEU A 227 -9.36 -8.60 1.62
CA LEU A 227 -9.08 -8.18 3.00
C LEU A 227 -8.90 -9.37 3.95
N VAL A 228 -9.74 -10.40 3.85
CA VAL A 228 -9.62 -11.60 4.69
C VAL A 228 -8.31 -12.33 4.40
N LEU A 229 -7.98 -12.53 3.12
CA LEU A 229 -6.78 -13.27 2.71
C LEU A 229 -5.47 -12.50 2.96
N LEU A 230 -5.48 -11.18 2.75
CA LEU A 230 -4.26 -10.35 2.81
C LEU A 230 -4.04 -9.67 4.16
N LEU A 231 -5.08 -9.53 4.99
CA LEU A 231 -4.97 -8.86 6.28
C LEU A 231 -5.42 -9.75 7.44
N GLY A 232 -6.61 -10.35 7.34
CA GLY A 232 -7.19 -11.15 8.43
C GLY A 232 -6.38 -12.40 8.80
N ILE A 233 -6.31 -13.37 7.89
CA ILE A 233 -5.58 -14.64 8.11
C ILE A 233 -4.12 -14.42 8.51
N PRO A 234 -3.33 -13.58 7.80
CA PRO A 234 -1.94 -13.36 8.14
C PRO A 234 -1.76 -12.72 9.52
N LEU A 235 -2.64 -11.80 9.92
CA LEU A 235 -2.58 -11.16 11.23
C LEU A 235 -2.86 -12.17 12.35
N VAL A 236 -3.88 -13.01 12.19
CA VAL A 236 -4.19 -14.08 13.16
C VAL A 236 -3.01 -15.04 13.29
N LEU A 237 -2.42 -15.48 12.17
CA LEU A 237 -1.24 -16.34 12.19
C LEU A 237 -0.05 -15.62 12.86
N LEU A 238 0.21 -14.35 12.55
CA LEU A 238 1.27 -13.59 13.20
C LEU A 238 1.09 -13.55 14.72
N LEU A 239 -0.13 -13.29 15.20
CA LEU A 239 -0.43 -13.25 16.64
C LEU A 239 -0.25 -14.61 17.32
N LEU A 240 -0.75 -15.69 16.73
CA LEU A 240 -0.58 -17.04 17.27
C LEU A 240 0.89 -17.41 17.41
N ARG A 241 1.71 -17.00 16.44
CA ARG A 241 3.15 -17.22 16.48
C ARG A 241 3.84 -16.34 17.52
N LEU A 242 3.51 -15.06 17.59
CA LEU A 242 4.12 -14.12 18.55
C LEU A 242 3.78 -14.46 20.01
N GLU A 243 2.59 -15.00 20.27
CA GLU A 243 2.19 -15.53 21.59
C GLU A 243 2.90 -16.86 21.94
N GLY A 244 3.63 -17.47 21.00
CA GLY A 244 4.30 -18.76 21.21
C GLY A 244 3.33 -19.94 21.29
N THR A 245 2.06 -19.76 20.94
CA THR A 245 1.05 -20.83 20.96
C THR A 245 1.22 -21.85 19.84
N CYS A 246 1.86 -21.44 18.74
CA CYS A 246 2.07 -22.29 17.57
C CYS A 246 3.48 -22.07 17.00
N GLU A 247 4.19 -23.17 16.77
CA GLU A 247 5.49 -23.19 16.08
C GLU A 247 5.27 -23.50 14.60
N PHE A 248 4.96 -22.49 13.80
CA PHE A 248 5.00 -22.63 12.35
C PHE A 248 5.97 -21.63 11.72
N SER A 249 6.49 -22.02 10.56
CA SER A 249 7.39 -21.21 9.74
C SER A 249 6.74 -19.90 9.30
N ALA A 250 7.54 -18.83 9.20
CA ALA A 250 7.14 -17.52 8.68
C ALA A 250 6.55 -17.64 7.27
N MET A 251 7.03 -18.62 6.52
CA MET A 251 6.49 -18.97 5.21
C MET A 251 5.00 -19.30 5.25
N SER A 252 4.48 -19.85 6.35
CA SER A 252 3.04 -20.14 6.47
C SER A 252 2.21 -18.86 6.51
N ILE A 253 2.70 -17.83 7.22
CA ILE A 253 2.10 -16.49 7.23
C ILE A 253 2.15 -15.91 5.82
N LEU A 254 3.33 -15.95 5.19
CA LEU A 254 3.55 -15.42 3.85
C LEU A 254 2.74 -16.15 2.77
N THR A 255 2.48 -17.45 2.92
CA THR A 255 1.74 -18.23 1.92
C THR A 255 0.34 -17.65 1.71
N SER A 256 -0.33 -17.20 2.78
CA SER A 256 -1.64 -16.55 2.64
C SER A 256 -1.57 -15.26 1.80
N TRP A 257 -0.52 -14.45 1.99
CA TRP A 257 -0.24 -13.27 1.16
C TRP A 257 0.02 -13.65 -0.29
N LEU A 258 0.92 -14.61 -0.54
CA LEU A 258 1.29 -15.04 -1.90
C LEU A 258 0.11 -15.61 -2.67
N VAL A 259 -0.75 -16.39 -2.00
CA VAL A 259 -1.99 -16.91 -2.59
C VAL A 259 -2.93 -15.76 -2.92
N GLY A 260 -3.14 -14.81 -2.00
CA GLY A 260 -3.96 -13.62 -2.25
C GLY A 260 -3.45 -12.81 -3.45
N TYR A 261 -2.14 -12.55 -3.52
CA TYR A 261 -1.52 -11.89 -4.66
C TYR A 261 -1.65 -12.68 -5.96
N GLY A 262 -1.45 -14.00 -5.92
CA GLY A 262 -1.61 -14.87 -7.09
C GLY A 262 -3.03 -14.83 -7.64
N ILE A 263 -4.04 -14.89 -6.77
CA ILE A 263 -5.46 -14.76 -7.15
C ILE A 263 -5.72 -13.40 -7.80
N LEU A 264 -5.23 -12.31 -7.21
CA LEU A 264 -5.38 -10.96 -7.78
C LEU A 264 -4.70 -10.83 -9.14
N ALA A 265 -3.51 -11.40 -9.31
CA ALA A 265 -2.78 -11.40 -10.59
C ALA A 265 -3.54 -12.18 -11.67
N ILE A 266 -4.02 -13.39 -11.35
CA ILE A 266 -4.80 -14.23 -12.27
C ILE A 266 -6.12 -13.53 -12.63
N ALA A 267 -6.83 -12.96 -11.67
CA ALA A 267 -8.06 -12.20 -11.91
C ALA A 267 -7.82 -11.00 -12.83
N GLY A 268 -6.72 -10.27 -12.62
CA GLY A 268 -6.30 -9.18 -13.50
C GLY A 268 -6.05 -9.64 -14.93
N LEU A 269 -5.33 -10.76 -15.12
CA LEU A 269 -5.05 -11.33 -16.44
C LEU A 269 -6.32 -11.87 -17.13
N ALA A 270 -7.19 -12.56 -16.39
CA ALA A 270 -8.45 -13.06 -16.90
C ALA A 270 -9.36 -11.93 -17.39
N ASN A 271 -9.40 -10.81 -16.65
CA ASN A 271 -10.15 -9.62 -17.04
C ASN A 271 -9.66 -9.02 -18.36
N ILE A 272 -8.35 -9.05 -18.64
CA ILE A 272 -7.80 -8.62 -19.94
C ILE A 272 -8.30 -9.51 -21.07
N HIS A 273 -8.30 -10.83 -20.85
CA HIS A 273 -8.68 -11.78 -21.89
C HIS A 273 -10.17 -11.69 -22.23
N TRP A 274 -11.02 -11.54 -21.21
CA TRP A 274 -12.47 -11.39 -21.39
C TRP A 274 -12.87 -10.06 -22.04
N SER A 275 -12.07 -9.01 -21.84
CA SER A 275 -12.33 -7.68 -22.42
C SER A 275 -11.89 -7.52 -23.88
N ALA A 276 -11.36 -8.57 -24.52
CA ALA A 276 -10.99 -8.50 -25.93
C ALA A 276 -12.27 -8.54 -26.79
N PRO A 277 -12.49 -7.56 -27.70
CA PRO A 277 -13.64 -7.58 -28.59
C PRO A 277 -13.64 -8.88 -29.40
N GLN A 278 -14.80 -9.51 -29.50
CA GLN A 278 -14.99 -10.82 -30.15
C GLN A 278 -15.07 -10.70 -31.68
N ASP A 279 -14.73 -9.52 -32.22
CA ASP A 279 -15.17 -9.05 -33.54
C ASP A 279 -14.29 -9.51 -34.72
N ASP A 280 -13.25 -10.32 -34.51
CA ASP A 280 -12.29 -10.73 -35.57
C ASP A 280 -12.49 -12.18 -36.10
N PHE A 281 -13.66 -12.78 -35.92
CA PHE A 281 -14.02 -14.04 -36.62
C PHE A 281 -15.03 -13.77 -37.74
N VAL A 282 -14.57 -13.12 -38.81
CA VAL A 282 -15.26 -13.05 -40.11
C VAL A 282 -14.28 -13.41 -41.22
#